data_AF-A0AAV3K616-F1
#
_entry.id   AF-A0AAV3K616-F1
#
_cell.length_a   1.000
_cell.length_b   1.000
_cell.length_c   1.000
_cell.angle_alpha   90.00
_cell.angle_beta   90.00
_cell.angle_gamma   90.00
#
_symmetry.space_group_name_H-M   'P 1'
#
loop_
_entity.id
_entity.type
_entity.pdbx_description
1 polymer ?
#
loop_
_entity_poly.entity_id
_entity_poly.type
_entity_poly.pdbx_seq_one_letter_code
_entity_poly.pdbx_strand_id
1 'polypeptide(L)'
;MRHIKPLLLLYVLSAYQQGHPRLFHYGNEIRPNLLTLLNSFGPQRRTHYPEMPFWRLRGDGFWELQNDDRCSPQKGSKEPPNRELIQHDVMGGFDEVSYQLLKKQPRLIEKLAQQILSEHFPESVQAVIASRLELSIEDVR
;
A
#
# COMPACT_ATOMS: atom_id res chain seq x y z
N MET A 1 -5.94 13.17 -8.02
CA MET A 1 -5.83 11.72 -7.71
C MET A 1 -4.67 11.39 -6.75
N ARG A 2 -4.14 12.32 -5.95
CA ARG A 2 -2.69 12.34 -5.71
C ARG A 2 -2.10 11.61 -4.49
N HIS A 3 -2.85 11.05 -3.53
CA HIS A 3 -2.22 10.57 -2.27
C HIS A 3 -2.76 9.25 -1.68
N ILE A 4 -3.39 8.36 -2.45
CA ILE A 4 -3.93 7.10 -1.89
C ILE A 4 -2.94 5.93 -2.01
N LYS A 5 -2.21 5.82 -3.13
CA LYS A 5 -1.18 4.79 -3.33
C LYS A 5 0.04 4.96 -2.40
N PRO A 6 0.57 6.17 -2.15
CA PRO A 6 1.74 6.35 -1.27
C PRO A 6 1.54 5.77 0.14
N LEU A 7 0.39 6.00 0.77
CA LEU A 7 0.09 5.44 2.10
C LEU A 7 0.02 3.91 2.10
N LEU A 8 -0.52 3.30 1.04
CA LEU A 8 -0.53 1.86 0.88
C LEU A 8 0.90 1.30 0.75
N LEU A 9 1.74 1.93 -0.08
CA LEU A 9 3.12 1.50 -0.26
C LEU A 9 3.93 1.64 1.03
N LEU A 10 3.80 2.75 1.76
CA LEU A 10 4.49 2.93 3.04
C LEU A 10 4.08 1.88 4.08
N TYR A 11 2.79 1.53 4.16
CA TYR A 11 2.31 0.44 5.01
C TYR A 11 2.96 -0.90 4.64
N VAL A 12 2.98 -1.25 3.36
CA VAL A 12 3.56 -2.51 2.87
C VAL A 12 5.06 -2.58 3.12
N LEU A 13 5.78 -1.48 2.87
CA LEU A 13 7.22 -1.39 3.12
C LEU A 13 7.56 -1.55 4.61
N SER A 14 6.78 -0.93 5.49
CA SER A 14 6.91 -1.10 6.94
C SER A 14 6.72 -2.55 7.36
N ALA A 15 5.66 -3.19 6.87
CA ALA A 15 5.40 -4.60 7.17
C ALA A 15 6.55 -5.51 6.66
N TYR A 16 7.12 -5.23 5.49
CA TYR A 16 8.29 -5.98 5.00
C TYR A 16 9.54 -5.77 5.89
N GLN A 17 9.79 -4.58 6.43
CA GLN A 17 10.87 -4.37 7.42
C GLN A 17 10.66 -5.23 8.67
N GLN A 18 9.40 -5.48 9.05
CA GLN A 18 9.01 -6.30 10.20
C GLN A 18 8.94 -7.80 9.87
N GLY A 19 9.38 -8.21 8.67
CA GLY A 19 9.45 -9.62 8.27
C GLY A 19 8.13 -10.20 7.77
N HIS A 20 7.15 -9.36 7.39
CA HIS A 20 5.88 -9.82 6.84
C HIS A 20 6.07 -10.67 5.56
N PRO A 21 5.26 -11.72 5.36
CA PRO A 21 5.23 -12.44 4.09
C PRO A 21 4.84 -11.54 2.91
N ARG A 22 5.09 -12.01 1.69
CA ARG A 22 4.94 -11.20 0.47
C ARG A 22 3.55 -10.59 0.29
N LEU A 23 2.52 -11.40 0.50
CA LEU A 23 1.14 -11.05 0.15
C LEU A 23 0.33 -10.73 1.40
N PHE A 24 -0.54 -9.73 1.26
CA PHE A 24 -1.43 -9.23 2.30
C PHE A 24 -2.88 -9.53 1.96
N HIS A 25 -3.65 -9.95 2.94
CA HIS A 25 -5.09 -10.11 2.79
C HIS A 25 -5.77 -8.74 2.69
N TYR A 26 -6.52 -8.51 1.61
CA TYR A 26 -7.18 -7.22 1.40
C TYR A 26 -8.12 -6.87 2.55
N GLY A 27 -9.01 -7.78 2.93
CA GLY A 27 -10.07 -7.51 3.90
C GLY A 27 -9.59 -7.33 5.35
N ASN A 28 -8.51 -8.03 5.72
CA ASN A 28 -8.09 -8.17 7.12
C ASN A 28 -6.86 -7.32 7.44
N GLU A 29 -6.03 -7.02 6.45
CA GLU A 29 -4.77 -6.31 6.64
C GLU A 29 -4.79 -4.97 5.91
N ILE A 30 -4.94 -4.98 4.59
CA ILE A 30 -4.79 -3.77 3.78
C ILE A 30 -5.90 -2.76 4.08
N ARG A 31 -7.16 -3.20 3.96
CA ARG A 31 -8.33 -2.32 4.09
C ARG A 31 -8.40 -1.58 5.44
N PRO A 32 -8.33 -2.25 6.61
CA PRO A 32 -8.42 -1.54 7.88
C PRO A 32 -7.24 -0.59 8.10
N ASN A 33 -6.00 -1.04 7.86
CA ASN A 33 -4.81 -0.20 8.07
C ASN A 33 -4.78 1.01 7.12
N LEU A 34 -5.10 0.79 5.85
CA LEU A 34 -5.13 1.87 4.87
C LEU A 34 -6.24 2.88 5.16
N LEU A 35 -7.42 2.45 5.62
CA LEU A 35 -8.48 3.36 6.04
C LEU A 35 -8.04 4.24 7.21
N THR A 36 -7.38 3.66 8.22
CA THR A 36 -6.83 4.42 9.34
C THR A 36 -5.81 5.46 8.87
N LEU A 37 -4.88 5.09 7.99
CA LEU A 37 -3.91 6.02 7.42
C LEU A 37 -4.56 7.12 6.58
N LEU A 38 -5.57 6.77 5.77
CA LEU A 38 -6.29 7.74 4.94
C LEU A 38 -7.09 8.74 5.77
N ASN A 39 -7.69 8.31 6.87
CA ASN A 39 -8.39 9.21 7.79
C ASN A 39 -7.44 10.19 8.48
N SER A 40 -6.19 9.80 8.75
CA SER A 40 -5.20 10.64 9.43
C SER A 40 -4.37 11.52 8.48
N PHE A 41 -3.99 11.00 7.32
CA PHE A 41 -2.98 11.59 6.43
C PHE A 41 -3.44 11.69 4.97
N GLY A 42 -4.62 11.17 4.65
CA GLY A 42 -5.18 11.24 3.31
C GLY A 42 -5.80 12.60 2.99
N PRO A 43 -6.20 12.82 1.73
CA PRO A 43 -6.91 14.03 1.34
C PRO A 43 -8.29 14.09 2.00
N GLN A 44 -8.71 15.28 2.44
CA GLN A 44 -10.04 15.50 3.03
C GLN A 44 -11.14 15.12 2.05
N ARG A 45 -11.91 14.07 2.39
CA ARG A 45 -13.00 13.53 1.56
C ARG A 45 -14.05 12.88 2.45
N ARG A 46 -15.31 12.87 1.98
CA ARG A 46 -16.43 12.24 2.69
C ARG A 46 -16.30 10.72 2.77
N THR A 47 -15.69 10.09 1.77
CA THR A 47 -15.54 8.63 1.68
C THR A 47 -14.17 8.28 1.10
N HIS A 48 -13.51 7.30 1.71
CA HIS A 48 -12.28 6.70 1.22
C HIS A 48 -12.57 5.37 0.50
N TYR A 49 -11.82 5.11 -0.56
CA TYR A 49 -11.97 3.94 -1.43
C TYR A 49 -10.66 3.13 -1.41
N PRO A 50 -10.39 2.34 -0.36
CA PRO A 50 -9.14 1.60 -0.19
C PRO A 50 -8.94 0.49 -1.24
N GLU A 51 -10.02 -0.02 -1.85
CA GLU A 51 -9.96 -0.96 -2.98
C GLU A 51 -9.23 -0.38 -4.19
N MET A 52 -9.34 0.92 -4.42
CA MET A 52 -8.82 1.59 -5.62
C MET A 52 -7.29 1.55 -5.72
N PRO A 53 -6.51 2.02 -4.73
CA PRO A 53 -5.05 1.93 -4.80
C PRO A 53 -4.58 0.47 -4.82
N PHE A 54 -5.21 -0.41 -4.04
CA PHE A 54 -4.86 -1.83 -3.97
C PHE A 54 -5.01 -2.52 -5.33
N TRP A 55 -6.15 -2.32 -6.01
CA TRP A 55 -6.37 -2.89 -7.33
C TRP A 55 -5.49 -2.24 -8.41
N ARG A 56 -5.37 -0.90 -8.39
CA ARG A 56 -4.68 -0.16 -9.45
C ARG A 56 -3.18 -0.37 -9.48
N LEU A 57 -2.54 -0.73 -8.36
CA LEU A 57 -1.11 -0.98 -8.31
C LEU A 57 -0.67 -2.09 -9.29
N ARG A 58 -1.57 -3.02 -9.66
CA ARG A 58 -1.29 -4.02 -10.71
C ARG A 58 -0.85 -3.40 -12.05
N GLY A 59 -1.33 -2.19 -12.35
CA GLY A 59 -0.99 -1.47 -13.57
C GLY A 59 0.38 -0.78 -13.52
N ASP A 60 1.00 -0.72 -12.34
CA ASP A 60 2.30 -0.08 -12.12
C ASP A 60 3.46 -1.06 -12.34
N GLY A 61 3.17 -2.35 -12.54
CA GLY A 61 4.14 -3.36 -13.00
C GLY A 61 4.98 -4.02 -11.92
N PHE A 62 4.72 -3.74 -10.63
CA PHE A 62 5.44 -4.34 -9.50
C PHE A 62 4.52 -4.96 -8.44
N TRP A 63 3.22 -5.05 -8.73
CA TRP A 63 2.19 -5.48 -7.78
C TRP A 63 1.40 -6.66 -8.33
N GLU A 64 1.28 -7.71 -7.54
CA GLU A 64 0.58 -8.94 -7.88
C GLU A 64 -0.68 -9.07 -7.02
N LEU A 65 -1.74 -9.61 -7.62
CA LEU A 65 -2.96 -10.01 -6.94
C LEU A 65 -3.13 -11.52 -7.06
N GLN A 66 -3.70 -12.15 -6.02
CA GLN A 66 -4.15 -13.54 -6.06
C GLN A 66 -5.62 -13.61 -5.65
N ASN A 67 -6.31 -14.65 -6.15
CA ASN A 67 -7.76 -14.84 -6.04
C ASN A 67 -8.59 -13.70 -6.69
N ASP A 68 -7.99 -12.93 -7.61
CA ASP A 68 -8.66 -11.85 -8.34
C ASP A 68 -9.40 -12.34 -9.60
N ASP A 69 -9.29 -13.62 -9.94
CA ASP A 69 -9.95 -14.28 -11.08
C ASP A 69 -11.48 -14.23 -10.99
N ARG A 70 -12.02 -14.20 -9.77
CA ARG A 70 -13.46 -14.13 -9.51
C ARG A 70 -13.98 -12.71 -9.37
N CYS A 71 -13.09 -11.73 -9.28
CA CYS A 71 -13.47 -10.33 -9.21
C CYS A 71 -14.00 -9.87 -10.56
N SER A 72 -15.17 -9.26 -10.57
CA SER A 72 -15.84 -8.78 -11.77
C SER A 72 -15.75 -7.26 -11.80
N PRO A 73 -14.84 -6.66 -12.59
CA PRO A 73 -14.90 -5.22 -12.84
C PRO A 73 -16.30 -4.90 -13.39
N GLN A 74 -17.05 -4.06 -12.69
CA GLN A 74 -18.41 -3.72 -13.13
C GLN A 74 -18.36 -3.08 -14.52
N LYS A 75 -19.44 -3.23 -15.31
CA LYS A 75 -19.56 -2.52 -16.61
C LYS A 75 -19.30 -1.01 -16.40
N GLY A 76 -18.20 -0.51 -16.97
CA GLY A 76 -17.77 0.89 -16.87
C GLY A 76 -16.78 1.22 -15.75
N SER A 77 -16.42 0.25 -14.90
CA SER A 77 -15.38 0.36 -13.87
C SER A 77 -14.16 -0.48 -14.25
N LYS A 78 -12.95 0.01 -13.97
CA LYS A 78 -11.71 -0.77 -14.13
C LYS A 78 -11.38 -1.60 -12.89
N GLU A 79 -12.17 -1.43 -11.83
CA GLU A 79 -11.94 -2.00 -10.51
C GLU A 79 -13.19 -2.75 -10.00
N PRO A 80 -13.03 -3.88 -9.30
CA PRO A 80 -14.12 -4.58 -8.65
C PRO A 80 -14.59 -3.82 -7.39
N PRO A 81 -15.85 -4.01 -6.96
CA PRO A 81 -16.35 -3.42 -5.74
C PRO A 81 -15.63 -4.00 -4.51
N ASN A 82 -15.48 -3.18 -3.47
CA ASN A 82 -14.81 -3.54 -2.20
C ASN A 82 -15.27 -4.89 -1.64
N ARG A 83 -16.59 -5.17 -1.69
CA ARG A 83 -17.17 -6.43 -1.22
C ARG A 83 -16.61 -7.67 -1.90
N GLU A 84 -16.26 -7.61 -3.18
CA GLU A 84 -15.76 -8.76 -3.94
C GLU A 84 -14.32 -9.08 -3.54
N LEU A 85 -13.49 -8.06 -3.30
CA LEU A 85 -12.13 -8.27 -2.79
C LEU A 85 -12.14 -8.96 -1.42
N ILE A 86 -13.14 -8.66 -0.58
CA ILE A 86 -13.32 -9.32 0.71
C ILE A 86 -13.89 -10.73 0.53
N GLN A 87 -14.95 -10.88 -0.27
CA GLN A 87 -15.64 -12.16 -0.47
C GLN A 87 -14.74 -13.23 -1.13
N HIS A 88 -13.80 -12.81 -1.97
CA HIS A 88 -12.90 -13.71 -2.68
C HIS A 88 -11.52 -13.82 -2.03
N ASP A 89 -11.36 -13.32 -0.79
CA ASP A 89 -10.11 -13.38 -0.05
C ASP A 89 -8.91 -12.94 -0.89
N VAL A 90 -9.07 -11.80 -1.57
CA VAL A 90 -8.05 -11.30 -2.50
C VAL A 90 -6.82 -10.93 -1.72
N MET A 91 -5.70 -11.50 -2.14
CA MET A 91 -4.38 -11.19 -1.61
C MET A 91 -3.66 -10.25 -2.57
N GLY A 92 -2.81 -9.38 -2.06
CA GLY A 92 -1.98 -8.53 -2.91
C GLY A 92 -0.71 -8.08 -2.23
N GLY A 93 0.31 -7.81 -3.03
CA GLY A 93 1.63 -7.40 -2.55
C GLY A 93 2.56 -7.10 -3.71
N PHE A 94 3.83 -6.84 -3.39
CA PHE A 94 4.85 -6.75 -4.42
C PHE A 94 4.95 -8.08 -5.19
N ASP A 95 5.30 -8.01 -6.48
CA ASP A 95 5.65 -9.19 -7.25
C ASP A 95 6.82 -9.94 -6.61
N GLU A 96 7.00 -11.21 -6.98
CA GLU A 96 8.02 -12.06 -6.36
C GLU A 96 9.43 -11.48 -6.50
N VAL A 97 9.77 -10.92 -7.66
CA VAL A 97 11.11 -10.38 -7.94
C VAL A 97 11.41 -9.19 -7.04
N SER A 98 10.47 -8.25 -6.95
CA SER A 98 10.59 -7.02 -6.17
C SER A 98 10.57 -7.33 -4.67
N TYR A 99 9.70 -8.24 -4.22
CA TYR A 99 9.69 -8.69 -2.83
C TYR A 99 11.02 -9.32 -2.41
N GLN A 100 11.57 -10.24 -3.22
CA GLN A 100 12.86 -10.87 -2.91
C GLN A 100 14.00 -9.86 -2.89
N LEU A 101 13.97 -8.84 -3.76
CA LEU A 101 14.93 -7.75 -3.75
C LEU A 101 14.87 -6.95 -2.44
N LEU A 102 13.67 -6.51 -2.04
CA LEU A 102 13.45 -5.73 -0.82
C LEU A 102 13.83 -6.53 0.43
N LYS A 103 13.47 -7.82 0.48
CA LYS A 103 13.83 -8.73 1.58
C LYS A 103 15.35 -8.88 1.74
N LYS A 104 16.10 -8.90 0.64
CA LYS A 104 17.57 -9.01 0.66
C LYS A 104 18.28 -7.68 0.94
N GLN A 105 17.59 -6.55 0.78
CA GLN A 105 18.17 -5.21 0.88
C GLN A 105 17.31 -4.30 1.76
N PRO A 106 17.37 -4.42 3.11
CA PRO A 106 16.57 -3.58 4.01
C PRO A 106 16.78 -2.07 3.81
N ARG A 107 18.00 -1.64 3.48
CA ARG A 107 18.31 -0.24 3.16
C ARG A 107 17.57 0.29 1.92
N LEU A 108 17.23 -0.59 0.97
CA LEU A 108 16.40 -0.19 -0.17
C LEU A 108 14.98 0.16 0.28
N ILE A 109 14.44 -0.55 1.28
CA ILE A 109 13.14 -0.21 1.86
C ILE A 109 13.19 1.17 2.53
N GLU A 110 14.22 1.45 3.32
CA GLU A 110 14.42 2.75 3.98
C GLU A 110 14.48 3.90 2.97
N LYS A 111 15.24 3.71 1.88
CA LYS A 111 15.37 4.68 0.79
C LYS A 111 14.05 4.91 0.05
N LEU A 112 13.34 3.84 -0.32
CA LEU A 112 12.05 3.94 -1.01
C LEU A 112 11.00 4.61 -0.13
N ALA A 113 10.96 4.26 1.16
CA ALA A 113 10.09 4.90 2.14
C ALA A 113 10.37 6.41 2.23
N GLN A 114 11.64 6.80 2.38
CA GLN A 114 12.03 8.21 2.43
C GLN A 114 11.67 8.94 1.14
N GLN A 115 11.90 8.33 -0.03
CA GLN A 115 11.53 8.92 -1.31
C GLN A 115 10.02 9.14 -1.42
N ILE A 116 9.20 8.13 -1.12
CA ILE A 116 7.73 8.23 -1.13
C ILE A 116 7.24 9.30 -0.15
N LEU A 117 7.83 9.38 1.04
CA LEU A 117 7.50 10.40 2.03
C LEU A 117 7.80 11.80 1.51
N SER A 118 9.01 12.01 0.99
CA SER A 118 9.47 13.32 0.50
C SER A 118 8.71 13.83 -0.73
N GLU A 119 8.32 12.95 -1.65
CA GLU A 119 7.60 13.33 -2.87
C GLU A 119 6.11 13.61 -2.64
N HIS A 120 5.51 13.01 -1.61
CA HIS A 120 4.04 13.00 -1.46
C HIS A 120 3.51 13.68 -0.21
N PHE A 121 4.35 13.98 0.78
CA PHE A 121 3.92 14.53 2.07
C PHE A 121 4.80 15.71 2.50
N PRO A 122 4.21 16.75 3.13
CA PRO A 122 4.98 17.81 3.77
C PRO A 122 5.91 17.24 4.85
N GLU A 123 7.10 17.83 5.02
CA GLU A 123 8.12 17.40 5.98
C GLU A 123 7.57 17.19 7.40
N SER A 124 6.70 18.10 7.86
CA SER A 124 6.04 18.02 9.17
C SER A 124 5.16 16.78 9.36
N VAL A 125 4.69 16.18 8.27
CA VAL A 125 3.85 14.96 8.28
C VAL A 125 4.70 13.70 8.11
N GLN A 126 5.86 13.79 7.47
CA GLN A 126 6.69 12.62 7.15
C GLN A 126 7.12 11.87 8.42
N ALA A 127 7.65 12.59 9.41
CA ALA A 127 8.07 12.00 10.68
C ALA A 127 6.91 11.32 11.44
N VAL A 128 5.70 11.89 11.36
CA VAL A 128 4.50 11.34 12.01
C VAL A 128 4.08 10.03 11.34
N ILE A 129 4.08 9.98 10.00
CA ILE A 129 3.75 8.74 9.27
C ILE A 129 4.79 7.66 9.54
N ALA A 130 6.08 8.00 9.47
CA ALA A 130 7.16 7.04 9.71
C ALA A 130 7.06 6.43 11.12
N SER A 131 6.87 7.28 12.14
CA SER A 131 6.65 6.83 13.52
C SER A 131 5.40 5.96 13.66
N ARG A 132 4.28 6.35 13.04
CA ARG A 132 3.01 5.60 13.11
C ARG A 132 3.08 4.20 12.50
N LEU A 133 3.96 4.02 11.52
CA LEU A 133 4.20 2.77 10.83
C LEU A 133 5.41 2.02 11.38
N GLU A 134 6.10 2.54 12.39
CA GLU A 134 7.37 1.98 12.87
C GLU A 134 8.38 1.79 11.71
N LEU A 135 8.32 2.69 10.73
CA LEU A 135 9.07 2.62 9.49
C LEU A 135 10.44 3.27 9.69
N SER A 136 11.49 2.48 9.49
CA SER A 136 12.85 3.03 9.41
C SER A 136 13.03 3.70 8.05
N ILE A 137 13.49 4.94 8.06
CA ILE A 137 13.72 5.77 6.88
C ILE A 137 15.18 6.21 6.84
N GLU A 138 15.72 6.42 5.64
CA GLU A 138 17.09 6.89 5.48
C GLU A 138 17.20 8.34 6.00
N ASP A 139 18.11 8.59 6.94
CA ASP A 139 18.40 9.94 7.43
C ASP A 139 18.95 10.78 6.26
N VAL A 140 18.18 11.77 5.83
CA VAL A 140 18.68 12.80 4.92
C VAL A 140 19.54 13.77 5.74
N ARG A 141 20.84 13.49 5.83
CA ARG A 141 21.85 14.45 6.29
C ARG A 141 22.40 15.27 5.14
#